data_AF-A0A023PM09-F1
#
_entry.id   AF-A0A023PM09-F1
#
_cell.length_a   1.000
_cell.length_b   1.000
_cell.length_c   1.000
_cell.angle_alpha   90.00
_cell.angle_beta   90.00
_cell.angle_gamma   90.00
#
_symmetry.space_group_name_H-M   'P 1'
#
loop_
_entity.id
_entity.type
_entity.pdbx_description
1 polymer ?
#
loop_
_entity_poly.entity_id
_entity_poly.type
_entity_poly.pdbx_seq_one_letter_code
_entity_poly.pdbx_strand_id
1 'polypeptide(L)' 'MSILLNVIFLSQVLLLAILVISRNPARLPGFEKARNQSLDKTIILLVVSLIITLFAFKCR' A
#
# COMPACT_ATOMS: atom_id res chain seq x y z
N MET A 1 -21.13 -10.52 5.48
CA MET A 1 -19.88 -9.86 5.06
C MET A 1 -19.54 -10.30 3.64
N SER A 2 -19.39 -9.38 2.70
CA SER A 2 -19.21 -9.71 1.28
C SER A 2 -17.81 -10.28 1.04
N ILE A 3 -17.71 -11.51 0.56
CA ILE A 3 -16.44 -12.20 0.18
C ILE A 3 -15.55 -11.28 -0.66
N LEU A 4 -16.18 -10.45 -1.53
CA LEU A 4 -15.52 -9.45 -2.35
C LEU A 4 -14.66 -8.47 -1.54
N LEU A 5 -15.16 -7.94 -0.42
CA LEU A 5 -14.43 -6.98 0.41
C LEU A 5 -13.23 -7.63 1.10
N ASN A 6 -13.34 -8.90 1.50
CA ASN A 6 -12.20 -9.65 2.06
C ASN A 6 -11.10 -9.87 1.02
N VAL A 7 -11.46 -10.17 -0.23
CA VAL A 7 -10.50 -10.33 -1.33
C VAL A 7 -9.82 -9.00 -1.66
N ILE A 8 -10.57 -7.89 -1.66
CA ILE A 8 -10.00 -6.54 -1.84
C ILE A 8 -9.04 -6.20 -0.70
N PHE A 9 -9.44 -6.45 0.55
CA PHE A 9 -8.59 -6.21 1.70
C PHE A 9 -7.29 -7.03 1.65
N LEU A 10 -7.40 -8.33 1.38
CA LEU A 10 -6.25 -9.23 1.29
C LEU A 10 -5.27 -8.80 0.19
N SER A 11 -5.78 -8.44 -0.99
CA SER A 11 -4.95 -7.99 -2.10
C SER A 11 -4.24 -6.66 -1.81
N GLN A 12 -4.89 -5.72 -1.12
CA GLN A 12 -4.27 -4.46 -0.69
C GLN A 12 -3.14 -4.69 0.32
N VAL A 13 -3.36 -5.56 1.32
CA VAL A 13 -2.32 -5.89 2.32
C VAL A 13 -1.12 -6.58 1.66
N LEU A 14 -1.37 -7.53 0.75
CA LEU A 14 -0.31 -8.24 0.04
C LEU A 14 0.53 -7.28 -0.82
N LEU A 15 -0.13 -6.40 -1.56
CA LEU A 15 0.53 -5.41 -2.40
C LEU A 15 1.35 -4.42 -1.57
N LEU A 16 0.82 -3.99 -0.43
CA LEU A 16 1.54 -3.13 0.51
C LEU A 16 2.81 -3.81 1.05
N ALA A 17 2.73 -5.07 1.45
CA ALA A 17 3.88 -5.84 1.94
C ALA A 17 4.98 -5.94 0.88
N ILE A 18 4.62 -6.26 -0.36
CA ILE A 18 5.58 -6.34 -1.48
C ILE A 18 6.25 -4.98 -1.72
N LEU A 19 5.48 -3.88 -1.73
CA LEU A 19 6.03 -2.54 -1.96
C LEU A 19 6.97 -2.09 -0.83
N VAL A 20 6.64 -2.42 0.42
CA VAL A 20 7.49 -2.13 1.58
C VAL A 20 8.80 -2.91 1.51
N ILE A 21 8.77 -4.19 1.14
CA ILE A 21 9.99 -5.03 1.00
C ILE A 21 10.83 -4.58 -0.21
N SER A 22 10.18 -4.17 -1.30
CA SER A 22 10.85 -3.69 -2.52
C SER A 22 11.57 -2.34 -2.31
N ARG A 23 11.24 -1.62 -1.25
CA ARG A 23 11.88 -0.35 -0.92
C ARG A 23 13.32 -0.59 -0.49
N ASN A 24 14.26 0.02 -1.19
CA ASN A 24 15.68 -0.06 -0.84
C ASN A 24 16.00 0.96 0.28
N PRO A 25 16.43 0.55 1.48
CA PRO A 25 16.65 1.46 2.62
C PRO A 25 17.94 2.28 2.54
N ALA A 26 18.81 2.03 1.55
CA ALA A 26 20.05 2.76 1.40
C ALA A 26 19.83 4.27 1.10
N ARG A 27 20.79 5.12 1.47
CA ARG A 27 20.82 6.52 1.01
C ARG A 27 21.26 6.56 -0.44
N LEU A 28 20.29 6.47 -1.35
CA LEU A 28 20.56 6.35 -2.77
C LEU A 28 20.67 7.74 -3.42
N PRO A 29 21.74 8.04 -4.18
CA PRO A 29 21.81 9.25 -4.99
C PRO A 29 21.00 9.11 -6.29
N GLY A 30 20.43 10.22 -6.77
CA GLY A 30 19.86 10.31 -8.12
C GLY A 30 18.60 9.46 -8.38
N PHE A 31 18.64 8.64 -9.44
CA PHE A 31 17.49 7.90 -9.99
C PHE A 31 16.80 7.00 -8.96
N GLU A 32 17.58 6.34 -8.11
CA GLU A 32 17.04 5.44 -7.10
C GLU A 32 16.30 6.18 -5.96
N LYS A 33 16.67 7.44 -5.69
CA LYS A 33 15.91 8.32 -4.78
C LYS A 33 14.53 8.65 -5.36
N ALA A 34 14.47 8.97 -6.65
CA ALA A 34 13.20 9.25 -7.33
C ALA A 34 12.30 8.00 -7.40
N ARG A 35 12.88 6.81 -7.63
CA ARG A 35 12.16 5.53 -7.56
C ARG A 35 11.58 5.30 -6.17
N ASN A 36 12.37 5.43 -5.11
CA ASN A 36 11.90 5.28 -3.73
C ASN A 36 10.81 6.32 -3.39
N GLN A 37 10.96 7.57 -3.84
CA GLN A 37 9.95 8.60 -3.61
C GLN A 37 8.63 8.30 -4.35
N SER A 38 8.69 7.69 -5.53
CA SER A 38 7.50 7.21 -6.25
C SER A 38 6.84 6.07 -5.49
N LEU A 39 7.62 5.08 -5.04
CA LEU A 39 7.14 3.97 -4.20
C LEU A 39 6.47 4.49 -2.92
N ASP A 40 7.04 5.51 -2.27
CA ASP A 40 6.46 6.12 -1.07
C ASP A 40 5.10 6.76 -1.35
N LYS A 41 4.95 7.48 -2.47
CA LYS A 41 3.66 8.05 -2.86
C LYS A 41 2.62 6.95 -3.12
N THR A 42 3.02 5.86 -3.78
CA THR A 42 2.14 4.71 -4.02
C THR A 42 1.73 4.03 -2.71
N ILE A 43 2.67 3.81 -1.79
CA ILE A 43 2.42 3.24 -0.46
C ILE A 43 1.41 4.10 0.31
N ILE A 44 1.60 5.43 0.35
CA ILE A 44 0.69 6.35 1.03
C ILE A 44 -0.72 6.25 0.45
N LEU A 45 -0.86 6.27 -0.87
CA LEU A 45 -2.16 6.16 -1.53
C LEU A 45 -2.84 4.83 -1.21
N LEU A 46 -2.07 3.74 -1.16
CA LEU A 46 -2.56 2.41 -0.78
C LEU A 46 -3.04 2.36 0.67
N VAL A 47 -2.30 2.95 1.60
CA VAL A 47 -2.67 3.03 3.01
C VAL A 47 -3.96 3.82 3.20
N VAL A 48 -4.12 4.96 2.53
CA VAL A 48 -5.36 5.74 2.56
C VAL A 48 -6.53 4.90 2.03
N SER A 49 -6.34 4.19 0.93
CA SER A 49 -7.38 3.31 0.38
C SER A 49 -7.76 2.17 1.34
N LEU A 50 -6.78 1.64 2.09
CA LEU A 50 -7.00 0.59 3.08
C LEU A 50 -7.74 1.09 4.32
N ILE A 51 -7.50 2.33 4.74
CA ILE A 51 -8.27 2.97 5.80
C ILE A 51 -9.74 3.12 5.38
N ILE A 52 -9.99 3.54 4.14
CA ILE A 52 -11.35 3.67 3.59
C ILE A 52 -12.05 2.32 3.54
N THR A 53 -11.37 1.25 3.08
CA THR A 53 -11.96 -0.10 3.06
C THR A 53 -12.25 -0.62 4.47
N LEU A 54 -11.40 -0.33 5.46
CA LEU A 54 -11.65 -0.64 6.87
C LEU A 54 -12.87 0.09 7.44
N PHE A 55 -13.03 1.39 7.13
CA PHE A 55 -14.24 2.13 7.50
C PHE A 55 -15.49 1.55 6.83
N ALA A 56 -15.40 1.16 5.56
CA ALA A 56 -16.50 0.51 4.85
C ALA A 56 -16.88 -0.85 5.46
N PHE A 57 -15.91 -1.57 6.05
CA PHE A 57 -16.17 -2.79 6.82
C PHE A 57 -16.84 -2.53 8.17
N LYS A 58 -16.46 -1.45 8.87
CA LYS A 58 -17.00 -1.12 10.20
C LYS A 58 -18.39 -0.48 10.13
N CYS A 59 -18.69 0.27 9.08
CA CYS A 59 -19.97 0.96 8.89
C CYS A 59 -21.06 0.07 8.25
N ARG A 60 -20.81 -1.23 8.08
CA ARG A 60 -21.74 -2.24 7.52
C ARG A 60 -21.91 -3.41 8.47
#